data_AF-A0A420EAI0-F1
#
_entry.id   AF-A0A420EAI0-F1
#
_cell.length_a   1.000
_cell.length_b   1.000
_cell.length_c   1.000
_cell.angle_alpha   90.00
_cell.angle_beta   90.00
_cell.angle_gamma   90.00
#
_symmetry.space_group_name_H-M   'P 1'
#
loop_
_entity.id
_entity.type
_entity.pdbx_description
1 polymer ?
#
loop_
_entity_poly.entity_id
_entity_poly.type
_entity_poly.pdbx_seq_one_letter_code
_entity_poly.pdbx_strand_id
1 'polypeptide(L)'
;MCNRYESVALDDVANWFCAEPAGRFNGGGRTIHPKDPGLVVFDRDGKRVIRQMTWGFPLVLKGKKGQPLRPHPVNNARFDKLDGYWKRWTAPANRCLIPVARYAEAQGPRSAKTETWLSIPDMPIMAWAGLW
;
A
#
# COMPACT_ATOMS: atom_id res chain seq x y z
N MET A 1 9.97 3.57 7.51
CA MET A 1 8.82 3.95 6.67
C MET A 1 8.96 3.09 5.45
N CYS A 2 8.11 2.09 5.37
CA CYS A 2 8.24 1.06 4.36
C CYS A 2 7.91 1.65 2.99
N ASN A 3 8.87 1.58 2.07
CA ASN A 3 8.76 2.08 0.70
C ASN A 3 9.11 0.99 -0.33
N ARG A 4 9.09 -0.27 0.09
CA ARG A 4 9.35 -1.41 -0.79
C ARG A 4 8.75 -2.67 -0.19
N TYR A 5 8.03 -3.43 -1.00
CA TYR A 5 7.53 -4.73 -0.61
C TYR A 5 7.53 -5.71 -1.76
N GLU A 6 7.44 -6.99 -1.43
CA GLU A 6 7.23 -8.06 -2.39
C GLU A 6 5.74 -8.39 -2.46
N SER A 7 5.19 -8.30 -3.67
CA SER A 7 3.79 -8.60 -3.94
C SER A 7 3.51 -10.11 -3.87
N VAL A 8 2.23 -10.45 -3.80
CA VAL A 8 1.75 -11.83 -3.88
C VAL A 8 1.04 -12.02 -5.20
N ALA A 9 1.13 -13.21 -5.78
CA ALA A 9 0.46 -13.51 -7.05
C ALA A 9 -1.07 -13.31 -6.92
N LEU A 10 -1.71 -12.82 -7.98
CA LEU A 10 -3.13 -12.48 -7.98
C LEU A 10 -4.01 -13.66 -7.55
N ASP A 11 -3.72 -14.86 -8.05
CA ASP A 11 -4.49 -16.07 -7.73
C ASP A 11 -4.33 -16.47 -6.26
N ASP A 12 -3.13 -16.32 -5.70
CA ASP A 12 -2.89 -16.55 -4.28
C ASP A 12 -3.67 -15.53 -3.43
N VAL A 13 -3.68 -14.25 -3.81
CA VAL A 13 -4.49 -13.24 -3.15
C VAL A 13 -5.98 -13.60 -3.22
N ALA A 14 -6.48 -14.02 -4.37
CA ALA A 14 -7.87 -14.44 -4.54
C ALA A 14 -8.23 -15.60 -3.61
N ASN A 15 -7.37 -16.61 -3.53
CA ASN A 15 -7.58 -17.79 -2.69
C ASN A 15 -7.51 -17.45 -1.20
N TRP A 16 -6.47 -16.74 -0.75
CA TRP A 16 -6.26 -16.44 0.67
C TRP A 16 -7.32 -15.50 1.25
N PHE A 17 -7.80 -14.54 0.45
CA PHE A 17 -8.79 -13.57 0.91
C PHE A 17 -10.22 -13.92 0.51
N CYS A 18 -10.46 -15.03 -0.20
CA CYS A 18 -11.76 -15.37 -0.81
C CYS A 18 -12.33 -14.16 -1.57
N ALA A 19 -11.51 -13.58 -2.45
CA ALA A 19 -11.79 -12.30 -3.10
C ALA A 19 -11.73 -12.41 -4.63
N GLU A 20 -12.58 -11.65 -5.31
CA GLU A 20 -12.71 -11.71 -6.78
C GLU A 20 -12.05 -10.50 -7.45
N PRO A 21 -11.19 -10.69 -8.48
CA PRO A 21 -10.66 -9.58 -9.28
C PRO A 21 -11.77 -8.80 -10.00
N ALA A 22 -11.86 -7.50 -9.73
CA ALA A 22 -12.77 -6.61 -10.46
C ALA A 22 -12.15 -6.22 -11.82
N GLY A 23 -12.38 -7.06 -12.81
CA GLY A 23 -11.92 -6.87 -14.19
C GLY A 23 -10.59 -7.55 -14.48
N ARG A 24 -10.02 -7.24 -15.66
CA ARG A 24 -8.75 -7.82 -16.12
C ARG A 24 -7.60 -6.88 -15.82
N PHE A 25 -6.64 -7.33 -15.03
CA PHE A 25 -5.37 -6.67 -14.76
C PHE A 25 -4.32 -7.73 -14.41
N ASN A 26 -3.03 -7.38 -14.51
CA ASN A 26 -1.96 -8.24 -14.00
C ASN A 26 -1.70 -7.92 -12.52
N GLY A 27 -1.03 -8.81 -11.80
CA GLY A 27 -0.72 -8.64 -10.37
C GLY A 27 0.31 -7.53 -10.05
N GLY A 28 0.76 -6.76 -11.04
CA GLY A 28 1.88 -5.83 -10.91
C GLY A 28 3.25 -6.54 -10.93
N GLY A 29 4.29 -5.79 -10.56
CA GLY A 29 5.65 -6.31 -10.45
C GLY A 29 5.84 -7.16 -9.18
N ARG A 30 6.89 -8.00 -9.15
CA ARG A 30 7.24 -8.76 -7.93
C ARG A 30 7.67 -7.84 -6.79
N THR A 31 8.40 -6.77 -7.08
CA THR A 31 8.83 -5.78 -6.09
C THR A 31 8.17 -4.45 -6.40
N ILE A 32 7.44 -3.91 -5.42
CA ILE A 32 6.62 -2.70 -5.57
C ILE A 32 7.26 -1.52 -4.83
N HIS A 33 7.32 -0.37 -5.49
CA HIS A 33 7.80 0.91 -4.97
C HIS A 33 6.68 1.97 -4.96
N PRO A 34 6.87 3.12 -4.29
CA PRO A 34 5.92 4.22 -4.40
C PRO A 34 5.67 4.58 -5.87
N LYS A 35 4.39 4.79 -6.21
CA LYS A 35 3.85 5.00 -7.57
C LYS A 35 3.69 3.75 -8.43
N ASP A 36 4.26 2.62 -8.04
CA ASP A 36 4.00 1.36 -8.74
C ASP A 36 2.55 0.90 -8.47
N PRO A 37 1.96 0.13 -9.39
CA PRO A 37 0.71 -0.55 -9.14
C PRO A 37 0.86 -1.61 -8.04
N GLY A 38 -0.09 -1.64 -7.10
CA GLY A 38 -0.19 -2.64 -6.05
C GLY A 38 -1.60 -3.20 -5.92
N LEU A 39 -1.71 -4.45 -5.47
CA LEU A 39 -2.98 -5.10 -5.22
C LEU A 39 -3.61 -4.61 -3.90
N VAL A 40 -4.92 -4.44 -3.92
CA VAL A 40 -5.74 -4.16 -2.74
C VAL A 40 -6.96 -5.07 -2.73
N VAL A 41 -7.31 -5.52 -1.53
CA VAL A 41 -8.56 -6.23 -1.25
C VAL A 41 -9.44 -5.32 -0.41
N PHE A 42 -10.68 -5.09 -0.81
CA PHE A 42 -11.62 -4.25 -0.06
C PHE A 42 -13.02 -4.85 -0.09
N ASP A 43 -13.84 -4.45 0.88
CA ASP A 43 -15.25 -4.83 0.89
C ASP A 43 -16.04 -3.96 -0.09
N ARG A 44 -16.87 -4.60 -0.88
CA ARG A 44 -17.87 -3.95 -1.73
C ARG A 44 -19.17 -4.73 -1.61
N ASP A 45 -20.15 -4.12 -0.93
CA ASP A 45 -21.48 -4.68 -0.74
C ASP A 45 -21.44 -6.09 -0.12
N GLY A 46 -20.55 -6.30 0.87
CA GLY A 46 -20.38 -7.58 1.56
C GLY A 46 -19.56 -8.63 0.81
N LYS A 47 -18.99 -8.26 -0.35
CA LYS A 47 -18.08 -9.11 -1.13
C LYS A 47 -16.67 -8.56 -1.08
N ARG A 48 -15.68 -9.46 -1.00
CA ARG A 48 -14.27 -9.07 -1.10
C ARG A 48 -13.87 -8.97 -2.55
N VAL A 49 -13.34 -7.81 -2.92
CA VAL A 49 -12.98 -7.48 -4.29
C VAL A 49 -11.50 -7.13 -4.36
N ILE A 50 -10.81 -7.64 -5.37
CA ILE A 50 -9.42 -7.31 -5.66
C ILE A 50 -9.37 -6.25 -6.77
N ARG A 51 -8.60 -5.19 -6.53
CA ARG A 51 -8.22 -4.24 -7.57
C ARG A 51 -6.74 -3.90 -7.50
N GLN A 52 -6.27 -3.25 -8.54
CA GLN A 52 -5.01 -2.55 -8.55
C GLN A 52 -5.22 -1.07 -8.19
N MET A 53 -4.35 -0.52 -7.35
CA MET A 53 -4.22 0.91 -7.13
C MET A 53 -2.78 1.37 -7.37
N THR A 54 -2.58 2.65 -7.66
CA THR A 54 -1.25 3.26 -7.56
C THR A 54 -0.87 3.35 -6.08
N TRP A 55 0.25 2.75 -5.68
CA TRP A 55 0.69 2.81 -4.28
C TRP A 55 1.30 4.18 -3.95
N GLY A 56 0.43 5.15 -3.62
CA GLY A 56 0.81 6.48 -3.20
C GLY A 56 -0.29 7.52 -3.40
N PHE A 57 -0.75 8.12 -2.31
CA PHE A 57 -1.73 9.21 -2.32
C PHE A 57 -1.10 10.54 -2.76
N PRO A 58 -1.78 11.35 -3.58
CA PRO A 58 -1.25 12.63 -4.02
C PRO A 58 -1.33 13.68 -2.90
N LEU A 59 -0.20 13.99 -2.25
CA LEU A 59 -0.11 15.09 -1.30
C LEU A 59 0.46 16.33 -1.98
N VAL A 60 -0.32 17.42 -2.00
CA VAL A 60 0.12 18.73 -2.47
C VAL A 60 0.55 19.56 -1.26
N LEU A 61 1.85 19.84 -1.17
CA LEU A 61 2.41 20.71 -0.15
C LEU A 61 2.46 22.16 -0.66
N LYS A 62 2.54 23.12 0.26
CA LYS A 62 2.75 24.53 -0.06
C LYS A 62 4.23 24.89 0.09
N GLY A 63 4.76 25.64 -0.88
CA GLY A 63 6.10 26.20 -0.83
C GLY A 63 6.20 27.39 0.12
N LYS A 64 7.41 27.94 0.27
CA LYS A 64 7.69 29.09 1.16
C LYS A 64 6.84 30.34 0.84
N LYS A 65 6.39 30.51 -0.41
CA LYS A 65 5.53 31.63 -0.83
C LYS A 65 4.05 31.24 -0.91
N GLY A 66 3.65 30.11 -0.32
CA GLY A 66 2.28 29.61 -0.31
C GLY A 66 1.81 28.93 -1.61
N GLN A 67 2.64 28.91 -2.65
CA GLN A 67 2.30 28.28 -3.93
C GLN A 67 2.21 26.75 -3.81
N PRO A 68 1.27 26.08 -4.50
CA PRO A 68 1.21 24.63 -4.51
C PRO A 68 2.46 24.04 -5.20
N LEU A 69 3.05 23.03 -4.58
CA LEU A 69 4.15 22.26 -5.14
C LEU A 69 3.64 21.08 -5.96
N ARG A 70 4.51 20.47 -6.77
CA ARG A 70 4.17 19.23 -7.48
C ARG A 70 3.72 18.16 -6.47
N PRO A 71 2.65 17.39 -6.77
CA PRO A 71 2.17 16.34 -5.88
C PRO A 71 3.27 15.34 -5.55
N HIS A 72 3.45 15.06 -4.26
CA HIS A 72 4.34 14.04 -3.74
C HIS A 72 3.50 12.79 -3.39
N PRO A 73 3.85 11.59 -3.88
CA PRO A 73 3.13 10.37 -3.50
C PRO A 73 3.43 10.03 -2.04
N VAL A 74 2.38 9.80 -1.25
CA VAL A 74 2.49 9.35 0.13
C VAL A 74 1.84 7.98 0.27
N ASN A 75 2.65 6.98 0.55
CA ASN A 75 2.26 5.57 0.63
C ASN A 75 2.12 5.06 2.08
N ASN A 76 2.45 5.89 3.08
CA ASN A 76 2.34 5.57 4.51
C ASN A 76 1.44 6.61 5.21
N ALA A 77 0.34 6.14 5.81
CA ALA A 77 -0.53 6.96 6.65
C ALA A 77 -0.24 6.67 8.12
N ARG A 78 0.31 7.65 8.86
CA ARG A 78 0.50 7.49 10.30
C ARG A 78 -0.84 7.57 11.04
N PHE A 79 -1.11 6.63 11.93
CA PHE A 79 -2.38 6.55 12.66
C PHE A 79 -2.66 7.81 13.49
N ASP A 80 -1.63 8.46 14.04
CA ASP A 80 -1.72 9.70 14.83
C ASP A 80 -2.00 10.95 13.99
N LYS A 81 -2.09 10.81 12.65
CA LYS A 81 -2.34 11.90 11.70
C LYS A 81 -3.61 11.69 10.88
N LEU A 82 -4.44 10.73 11.24
CA LEU A 82 -5.64 10.36 10.47
C LEU A 82 -6.68 11.50 10.40
N ASP A 83 -6.75 12.37 11.41
CA ASP A 83 -7.71 13.49 11.45
C ASP A 83 -7.35 14.67 10.52
N GLY A 84 -6.16 14.65 9.91
CA GLY A 84 -5.70 15.67 8.96
C GLY A 84 -6.03 15.34 7.50
N TYR A 85 -5.01 15.37 6.65
CA TYR A 85 -5.11 15.05 5.21
C TYR A 85 -5.85 13.75 4.91
N TRP A 86 -5.68 12.75 5.78
CA TRP A 86 -6.24 11.41 5.61
C TRP A 86 -7.73 11.31 5.94
N LYS A 87 -8.32 12.27 6.64
CA LYS A 87 -9.67 12.17 7.22
C LYS A 87 -10.75 11.79 6.19
N ARG A 88 -10.66 12.31 4.97
CA ARG A 88 -11.59 11.98 3.88
C ARG A 88 -11.52 10.51 3.41
N TRP A 89 -10.43 9.81 3.72
CA TRP A 89 -10.16 8.44 3.34
C TRP A 89 -10.38 7.45 4.48
N THR A 90 -10.70 7.88 5.71
CA THR A 90 -10.81 6.96 6.86
C THR A 90 -12.17 6.27 6.99
N ALA A 91 -13.15 6.69 6.18
CA ALA A 91 -14.47 6.06 6.10
C ALA A 91 -14.34 4.56 5.75
N PRO A 92 -15.21 3.68 6.27
CA PRO A 92 -15.12 2.24 6.01
C PRO A 92 -15.02 1.86 4.53
N ALA A 93 -15.72 2.58 3.65
CA ALA A 93 -15.71 2.36 2.20
C ALA A 93 -14.34 2.56 1.53
N ASN A 94 -13.43 3.31 2.17
CA ASN A 94 -12.10 3.62 1.65
C ASN A 94 -11.00 2.80 2.35
N ARG A 95 -11.37 1.80 3.15
CA ARG A 95 -10.41 0.89 3.80
C ARG A 95 -10.14 -0.30 2.90
N CYS A 96 -8.89 -0.74 2.88
CA CYS A 96 -8.48 -1.95 2.18
C CYS A 96 -7.46 -2.75 3.01
N LEU A 97 -7.26 -3.99 2.59
CA LEU A 97 -6.11 -4.80 2.94
C LEU A 97 -5.13 -4.74 1.76
N ILE A 98 -3.86 -4.48 2.04
CA ILE A 98 -2.78 -4.53 1.04
C ILE A 98 -2.03 -5.85 1.25
N PRO A 99 -2.21 -6.86 0.39
CA PRO A 99 -1.54 -8.14 0.52
C PRO A 99 -0.05 -8.02 0.18
N VAL A 100 0.81 -8.55 1.05
CA VAL A 100 2.27 -8.51 0.90
C VAL A 100 2.89 -9.82 1.37
N ALA A 101 3.93 -10.30 0.68
CA ALA A 101 4.70 -11.46 1.13
C ALA A 101 5.70 -11.06 2.22
N ARG A 102 6.41 -9.96 1.96
CA ARG A 102 7.43 -9.38 2.85
C ARG A 102 7.67 -7.93 2.49
N TYR A 103 8.31 -7.19 3.39
CA TYR A 103 8.64 -5.79 3.14
C TYR A 103 10.04 -5.42 3.59
N ALA A 104 10.56 -4.36 3.01
CA ALA A 104 11.91 -3.89 3.29
C ALA A 104 11.91 -2.60 4.11
N GLU A 105 12.80 -2.56 5.10
CA GLU A 105 13.17 -1.34 5.81
C GLU A 105 14.67 -1.10 5.68
N ALA A 106 15.06 0.17 5.64
CA ALA A 106 16.45 0.57 5.54
C ALA A 106 17.08 0.61 6.94
N GLN A 107 18.02 -0.29 7.22
CA GLN A 107 18.66 -0.46 8.53
C GLN A 107 20.13 -0.02 8.49
N GLY A 108 20.65 0.46 9.62
CA GLY A 108 22.05 0.85 9.79
C GLY A 108 22.28 2.37 9.76
N PRO A 109 23.56 2.80 9.90
CA PRO A 109 23.91 4.20 9.99
C PRO A 109 23.63 4.95 8.68
N ARG A 110 23.46 6.27 8.80
CA ARG A 110 23.34 7.16 7.63
C ARG A 110 24.57 6.95 6.72
N SER A 111 24.33 6.85 5.40
CA SER A 111 25.28 6.51 4.32
C SER A 111 25.77 5.06 4.21
N ALA A 112 25.43 4.17 5.13
CA ALA A 112 25.72 2.73 5.00
C ALA A 112 24.50 1.89 5.35
N LYS A 113 23.33 2.31 4.83
CA LYS A 113 22.08 1.59 5.05
C LYS A 113 22.04 0.33 4.19
N THR A 114 21.64 -0.77 4.79
CA THR A 114 21.31 -2.02 4.10
C THR A 114 19.81 -2.21 4.02
N GLU A 115 19.39 -3.04 3.07
CA GLU A 115 18.01 -3.47 2.94
C GLU A 115 17.76 -4.69 3.84
N THR A 116 16.86 -4.55 4.80
CA THR A 116 16.44 -5.65 5.68
C THR A 116 15.00 -6.03 5.34
N TRP A 117 14.78 -7.30 5.02
CA TRP A 117 13.46 -7.84 4.68
C TRP A 117 12.80 -8.49 5.90
N LEU A 118 11.53 -8.15 6.12
CA LEU A 118 10.70 -8.68 7.21
C LEU A 118 9.53 -9.48 6.62
N SER A 119 9.33 -10.68 7.16
CA SER A 119 8.25 -11.60 6.84
C SER A 119 7.72 -12.25 8.12
N ILE A 120 6.53 -12.86 8.05
CA ILE A 120 6.01 -13.68 9.13
C ILE A 120 6.49 -15.12 8.88
N PRO A 121 7.13 -15.81 9.86
CA PRO A 121 7.52 -17.21 9.72
C PRO A 121 6.33 -18.09 9.33
N ASP A 122 6.57 -19.03 8.41
CA ASP A 122 5.59 -20.03 7.93
C ASP A 122 4.29 -19.45 7.33
N MET A 123 4.26 -18.15 7.07
CA MET A 123 3.13 -17.45 6.46
C MET A 123 3.57 -16.85 5.12
N PRO A 124 3.07 -17.34 3.98
CA PRO A 124 3.47 -16.84 2.66
C PRO A 124 2.90 -15.44 2.36
N ILE A 125 1.92 -15.00 3.15
CA ILE A 125 1.18 -13.77 2.94
C ILE A 125 0.80 -13.12 4.28
N MET A 126 0.88 -11.80 4.32
CA MET A 126 0.29 -10.95 5.34
C MET A 126 -0.44 -9.79 4.68
N ALA A 127 -1.15 -9.00 5.47
CA ALA A 127 -1.82 -7.80 4.97
C ALA A 127 -1.50 -6.58 5.85
N TRP A 128 -1.26 -5.45 5.19
CA TRP A 128 -1.31 -4.16 5.86
C TRP A 128 -2.72 -3.59 5.84
N ALA A 129 -3.08 -2.87 6.89
CA ALA A 129 -4.21 -1.97 6.88
C ALA A 129 -3.91 -0.81 5.92
N GLY A 130 -4.76 -0.64 4.92
CA GLY A 130 -4.60 0.38 3.88
C GLY A 130 -5.81 1.30 3.79
N LEU A 131 -5.56 2.45 3.15
CA LEU A 131 -6.58 3.31 2.58
C LEU A 131 -6.45 3.23 1.06
N TRP A 132 -7.56 3.32 0.32
CA TRP A 132 -7.54 3.29 -1.15
C TRP A 132 -8.40 4.39 -1.78
#